data_AF-A0A1L2JK13-F1
#
_entry.id   AF-A0A1L2JK13-F1
#
_cell.length_a   1.000
_cell.length_b   1.000
_cell.length_c   1.000
_cell.angle_alpha   90.00
_cell.angle_beta   90.00
_cell.angle_gamma   90.00
#
_symmetry.space_group_name_H-M   'P 1'
#
loop_
_entity.id
_entity.type
_entity.pdbx_description
1 polymer ?
#
loop_
_entity_poly.entity_id
_entity_poly.type
_entity_poly.pdbx_seq_one_letter_code
_entity_poly.pdbx_strand_id
1 'polypeptide(L)'
;VRTSRGDFLVKLGKHPNLPDRGFIGIVVSPYDYYSPTIKSLDRASLHWLWHRLEVYSMWILVVNVGIALINSLPIPPLDGWLLMKYLTEAAWSRSPRKGRALRLLVASLAALSIALLSINLAAAITRLARW
;
A
#
# COMPACT_ATOMS: atom_id res chain seq x y z
N VAL A 1 -19.32 -28.79 -14.97
CA VAL A 1 -18.72 -28.24 -13.73
C VAL A 1 -17.94 -29.35 -13.08
N ARG A 2 -16.63 -29.16 -12.90
CA ARG A 2 -15.73 -30.16 -12.30
C ARG A 2 -15.65 -29.91 -10.80
N THR A 3 -15.83 -30.96 -10.01
CA THR A 3 -15.78 -30.91 -8.54
C THR A 3 -14.93 -32.04 -7.99
N SER A 4 -14.63 -32.01 -6.68
CA SER A 4 -13.99 -33.14 -5.98
C SER A 4 -14.84 -34.42 -5.97
N ARG A 5 -16.13 -34.32 -6.30
CA ARG A 5 -17.07 -35.46 -6.41
C ARG A 5 -17.28 -35.92 -7.87
N GLY A 6 -16.50 -35.39 -8.82
CA GLY A 6 -16.59 -35.71 -10.24
C GLY A 6 -17.16 -34.57 -11.08
N ASP A 7 -17.45 -34.90 -12.34
CA ASP A 7 -17.92 -33.96 -13.36
C ASP A 7 -19.44 -33.98 -13.46
N PHE A 8 -20.05 -32.80 -13.27
CA PHE A 8 -21.49 -32.60 -13.34
C PHE A 8 -21.86 -31.75 -14.56
N LEU A 9 -22.82 -32.21 -15.36
CA LEU A 9 -23.49 -31.38 -16.35
C LEU A 9 -24.55 -30.53 -15.64
N VAL A 10 -24.40 -29.21 -15.70
CA VAL A 10 -25.32 -28.27 -15.02
C VAL A 10 -26.04 -27.44 -16.06
N LYS A 11 -27.37 -27.39 -15.97
CA LYS A 11 -28.20 -26.50 -16.79
C LYS A 11 -28.20 -25.10 -16.18
N LEU A 12 -27.76 -24.11 -16.93
CA LEU A 12 -27.71 -22.72 -16.49
C LEU A 12 -29.10 -22.07 -16.60
N GLY A 13 -29.43 -21.21 -15.65
CA GLY A 13 -30.62 -20.35 -15.69
C GLY A 13 -30.37 -19.08 -16.50
N LYS A 14 -31.37 -18.21 -16.61
CA LYS A 14 -31.27 -16.90 -17.27
C LYS A 14 -30.68 -15.86 -16.31
N HIS A 15 -29.70 -15.07 -16.72
CA HIS A 15 -29.11 -14.04 -15.85
C HIS A 15 -30.12 -12.89 -15.61
N PRO A 16 -30.31 -12.45 -14.35
CA PRO A 16 -31.32 -11.45 -14.00
C PRO A 16 -31.15 -10.12 -14.73
N ASN A 17 -29.90 -9.69 -14.94
CA ASN A 17 -29.58 -8.42 -15.63
C ASN A 17 -29.12 -8.59 -17.09
N LEU A 18 -28.84 -9.82 -17.55
CA LEU A 18 -28.20 -10.09 -18.84
C LEU A 18 -28.85 -11.31 -19.51
N PRO A 19 -30.05 -11.15 -20.08
CA PRO A 19 -30.93 -12.27 -20.48
C PRO A 19 -30.29 -13.29 -21.44
N ASP A 20 -29.26 -12.89 -22.18
CA ASP A 20 -28.56 -13.73 -23.16
C ASP A 20 -27.40 -14.55 -22.56
N ARG A 21 -27.16 -14.44 -21.24
CA ARG A 21 -26.11 -15.20 -20.55
C ARG A 21 -26.71 -16.24 -19.60
N GLY A 22 -26.12 -17.43 -19.66
CA GLY A 22 -26.37 -18.48 -18.67
C GLY A 22 -25.87 -18.03 -17.28
N PHE A 23 -26.68 -18.23 -16.26
CA PHE A 23 -26.41 -17.86 -14.88
C PHE A 23 -26.54 -19.07 -13.97
N ILE A 24 -25.48 -19.34 -13.20
CA ILE A 24 -25.41 -20.51 -12.30
C ILE A 24 -25.96 -20.21 -10.90
N GLY A 25 -26.08 -18.93 -10.51
CA GLY A 25 -26.68 -18.53 -9.23
C GLY A 25 -25.87 -18.86 -7.97
N ILE A 26 -24.68 -19.44 -8.11
CA ILE A 26 -23.75 -19.74 -7.03
C ILE A 26 -22.47 -18.91 -7.19
N VAL A 27 -22.01 -18.32 -6.09
CA VAL A 27 -20.71 -17.64 -6.04
C VAL A 27 -19.66 -18.70 -5.76
N VAL A 28 -18.80 -18.96 -6.75
CA VAL A 28 -17.63 -19.82 -6.56
C VAL A 28 -16.53 -18.95 -5.96
N SER A 29 -16.29 -19.10 -4.67
CA SER A 29 -15.21 -18.43 -3.95
C SER A 29 -13.99 -19.36 -3.87
N PRO A 30 -12.76 -18.86 -4.05
CA PRO A 30 -11.55 -19.64 -3.77
C PRO A 30 -11.35 -19.93 -2.27
N TYR A 31 -12.18 -19.36 -1.38
CA TYR A 31 -12.11 -19.53 0.07
C TYR A 31 -13.15 -20.54 0.58
N ASP A 32 -12.75 -21.38 1.55
CA ASP A 32 -13.60 -22.41 2.16
C ASP A 32 -14.81 -21.83 2.90
N TYR A 33 -15.92 -22.59 2.87
CA TYR A 33 -17.14 -22.26 3.59
C TYR A 33 -17.02 -22.63 5.08
N TYR A 34 -17.10 -21.64 5.98
CA TYR A 34 -17.30 -21.85 7.42
C TYR A 34 -18.66 -21.31 7.89
N SER A 35 -19.40 -22.08 8.69
CA SER A 35 -20.66 -21.62 9.28
C SER A 35 -20.39 -20.53 10.34
N PRO A 36 -21.08 -19.38 10.29
CA PRO A 36 -20.89 -18.33 11.28
C PRO A 36 -21.36 -18.80 12.67
N THR A 37 -20.53 -18.58 13.68
CA THR A 37 -20.84 -18.89 15.09
C THR A 37 -21.97 -18.01 15.63
N ILE A 38 -22.11 -16.79 15.12
CA ILE A 38 -23.12 -15.80 15.54
C ILE A 38 -24.18 -15.66 14.44
N LYS A 39 -25.41 -16.11 14.71
CA LYS A 39 -26.51 -16.19 13.74
C LYS A 39 -27.11 -14.84 13.33
N SER A 40 -26.90 -13.77 14.10
CA SER A 40 -27.47 -12.43 13.86
C SER A 40 -26.67 -11.58 12.85
N LEU A 41 -25.43 -11.98 12.56
CA LEU A 41 -24.62 -11.33 11.54
C LEU A 41 -24.80 -12.11 10.24
N ASP A 42 -25.51 -11.52 9.28
CA ASP A 42 -25.63 -12.10 7.96
C ASP A 42 -24.22 -12.30 7.36
N ARG A 43 -23.96 -13.50 6.85
CA ARG A 43 -22.65 -13.98 6.42
C ARG A 43 -22.08 -13.15 5.28
N ALA A 44 -22.96 -12.61 4.42
CA ALA A 44 -22.57 -11.66 3.40
C ALA A 44 -22.01 -10.38 4.06
N SER A 45 -22.72 -9.83 5.05
CA SER A 45 -22.30 -8.61 5.75
C SER A 45 -20.92 -8.74 6.43
N LEU A 46 -20.63 -9.87 7.09
CA LEU A 46 -19.33 -10.12 7.74
C LEU A 46 -18.20 -10.28 6.73
N HIS A 47 -18.43 -11.00 5.63
CA HIS A 47 -17.43 -11.16 4.58
C HIS A 47 -17.09 -9.82 3.93
N TRP A 48 -18.11 -9.03 3.59
CA TRP A 48 -17.92 -7.68 3.04
C TRP A 48 -17.23 -6.74 4.03
N LEU A 49 -17.53 -6.85 5.33
CA LEU A 49 -16.85 -6.08 6.37
C LEU A 49 -15.38 -6.47 6.45
N TRP A 50 -15.05 -7.76 6.46
CA TRP A 50 -13.65 -8.20 6.54
C TRP A 50 -12.84 -7.80 5.32
N HIS A 51 -13.40 -8.00 4.13
CA HIS A 51 -12.77 -7.56 2.89
C HIS A 51 -12.54 -6.05 2.89
N ARG A 52 -13.52 -5.25 3.35
CA ARG A 52 -13.35 -3.79 3.45
C ARG A 52 -12.25 -3.41 4.43
N LEU A 53 -12.22 -4.03 5.60
CA LEU A 53 -11.20 -3.78 6.61
C LEU A 53 -9.81 -4.14 6.09
N GLU A 54 -9.64 -5.30 5.46
CA GLU A 54 -8.38 -5.70 4.85
C GLU A 54 -7.90 -4.69 3.81
N VAL A 55 -8.77 -4.33 2.86
CA VAL A 55 -8.45 -3.37 1.80
C VAL A 55 -8.07 -2.01 2.41
N TYR A 56 -8.86 -1.48 3.34
CA TYR A 56 -8.57 -0.19 3.96
C TYR A 56 -7.32 -0.23 4.83
N SER A 57 -7.10 -1.29 5.61
CA SER A 57 -5.88 -1.45 6.41
C SER A 57 -4.63 -1.50 5.52
N MET A 58 -4.69 -2.19 4.38
CA MET A 58 -3.59 -2.19 3.41
C MET A 58 -3.33 -0.80 2.84
N TRP A 59 -4.37 -0.06 2.45
CA TRP A 59 -4.20 1.32 1.98
C TRP A 59 -3.66 2.26 3.05
N ILE A 60 -4.16 2.16 4.28
CA ILE A 60 -3.67 2.94 5.43
C ILE A 60 -2.19 2.62 5.66
N LEU A 61 -1.79 1.36 5.61
CA LEU A 61 -0.40 0.94 5.77
C LEU A 61 0.48 1.55 4.67
N VAL A 62 0.07 1.41 3.40
CA VAL A 62 0.82 1.94 2.25
C VAL A 62 0.99 3.45 2.35
N VAL A 63 -0.08 4.18 2.70
CA VAL A 63 -0.04 5.65 2.85
C VAL A 63 0.88 6.05 4.01
N ASN A 64 0.74 5.42 5.17
CA ASN A 64 1.56 5.75 6.34
C ASN A 64 3.03 5.43 6.11
N VAL A 65 3.34 4.27 5.52
CA VAL A 65 4.71 3.90 5.16
C VAL A 65 5.26 4.88 4.13
N GLY A 66 4.49 5.27 3.12
CA GLY A 66 4.90 6.27 2.14
C GLY A 66 5.24 7.63 2.76
N ILE A 67 4.37 8.14 3.64
CA ILE A 67 4.59 9.39 4.36
C ILE A 67 5.81 9.29 5.27
N ALA A 68 5.95 8.19 6.01
CA ALA A 68 7.08 7.97 6.90
C ALA A 68 8.42 7.92 6.13
N LEU A 69 8.44 7.27 4.96
CA LEU A 69 9.63 7.22 4.10
C LEU A 69 10.02 8.62 3.62
N ILE A 70 9.05 9.42 3.14
CA ILE A 70 9.31 10.80 2.73
C ILE A 70 9.84 11.61 3.93
N ASN A 71 9.17 11.55 5.09
CA ASN A 71 9.58 12.28 6.29
C ASN A 71 10.97 11.85 6.82
N SER A 72 11.39 10.61 6.55
CA SER A 72 12.71 10.11 6.95
C SER A 72 13.86 10.66 6.09
N LEU A 73 13.57 11.29 4.95
CA LEU A 73 14.60 11.85 4.08
C LEU A 73 15.33 13.01 4.77
N PRO A 74 16.65 13.17 4.55
CA PRO A 74 17.44 14.23 5.13
C PRO A 74 17.26 15.55 4.37
N ILE A 75 16.01 16.00 4.18
CA ILE A 75 15.65 17.19 3.42
C ILE A 75 14.92 18.18 4.36
N PRO A 76 15.32 19.45 4.47
CA PRO A 76 14.52 20.44 5.19
C PRO A 76 13.21 20.73 4.43
N PRO A 77 12.00 20.74 5.05
CA PRO A 77 11.70 20.76 6.48
C PRO A 77 11.32 19.40 7.12
N LEU A 78 11.67 18.28 6.51
CA LEU A 78 11.27 16.93 6.93
C LEU A 78 11.96 16.48 8.23
N ASP A 79 11.33 15.57 8.97
CA ASP A 79 11.82 15.08 10.27
C ASP A 79 13.21 14.45 10.21
N GLY A 80 13.54 13.79 9.10
CA GLY A 80 14.84 13.18 8.84
C GLY A 80 15.98 14.20 8.81
N TRP A 81 15.72 15.44 8.38
CA TRP A 81 16.70 16.51 8.46
C TRP A 81 17.01 16.90 9.91
N LEU A 82 15.99 16.97 10.76
CA LEU A 82 16.15 17.30 12.17
C LEU A 82 16.96 16.23 12.91
N LEU A 83 16.68 14.95 12.61
CA LEU A 83 17.48 13.82 13.11
C LEU A 83 18.95 13.95 12.70
N MET A 84 19.23 14.19 11.42
CA MET A 84 20.60 14.34 10.92
C MET A 84 21.32 15.54 11.54
N LYS A 85 20.60 16.65 11.75
CA LYS A 85 21.13 17.83 12.43
C LYS A 85 21.63 17.47 13.83
N TYR A 86 20.80 16.83 14.66
CA TYR A 86 21.21 16.42 16.00
C TYR A 86 22.37 15.41 16.01
N LEU A 87 22.38 14.46 15.07
CA LEU A 87 23.51 13.53 14.92
C LEU A 87 24.81 14.26 14.56
N THR A 88 24.75 15.25 13.66
CA THR A 88 25.93 16.04 13.28
C THR A 88 26.40 16.95 14.41
N GLU A 89 25.50 17.52 15.20
CA GLU A 89 25.84 18.33 16.38
C GLU A 89 26.50 17.49 17.47
N ALA A 90 25.95 16.32 17.77
CA ALA A 90 26.54 15.37 18.71
C ALA A 90 27.94 14.90 18.26
N ALA A 91 28.11 14.62 16.96
CA ALA A 91 29.40 14.22 16.40
C ALA A 91 30.42 15.37 16.42
N TRP A 92 29.98 16.60 16.17
CA TRP A 92 30.81 17.80 16.21
C TRP A 92 31.35 18.07 17.61
N SER A 93 30.49 17.92 18.64
CA SER A 93 30.88 18.08 20.05
C SER A 93 32.02 17.13 20.46
N ARG A 94 32.05 15.91 19.91
CA ARG A 94 33.13 14.93 20.18
C ARG A 94 34.40 15.19 19.36
N SER A 95 34.29 15.64 18.11
CA SER A 95 35.44 15.90 17.26
C SER A 95 35.09 16.90 16.13
N PRO A 96 35.75 18.08 16.07
CA PRO A 96 35.45 19.09 15.06
C PRO A 96 35.72 18.62 13.63
N ARG A 97 36.75 17.79 13.41
CA ARG A 97 37.08 17.25 12.08
C ARG A 97 36.01 16.29 11.57
N LYS A 98 35.52 15.39 12.44
CA LYS A 98 34.46 14.42 12.10
C LYS A 98 33.13 15.14 11.85
N GLY A 99 32.81 16.15 12.65
CA GLY A 99 31.60 16.95 12.47
C GLY A 99 31.54 17.66 11.10
N ARG A 100 32.67 18.19 10.61
CA ARG A 100 32.71 18.87 9.29
C ARG A 100 32.49 17.90 8.14
N ALA A 101 33.13 16.73 8.19
CA ALA A 101 32.91 15.67 7.20
C ALA A 101 31.44 15.20 7.20
N LEU A 102 30.85 15.00 8.38
CA LEU A 102 29.47 14.53 8.51
C LEU A 102 28.46 15.56 7.99
N ARG A 103 28.68 16.86 8.22
CA ARG A 103 27.82 17.92 7.65
C ARG A 103 27.85 17.95 6.13
N LEU A 104 29.04 17.80 5.53
CA LEU A 104 29.17 17.72 4.07
C LEU A 104 28.45 16.48 3.52
N LEU A 105 28.57 15.34 4.20
CA LEU A 105 27.87 14.12 3.86
C LEU A 105 26.35 14.32 3.92
N VAL A 106 25.82 14.87 5.01
CA VAL A 106 24.38 15.14 5.16
C VAL A 106 23.89 16.11 4.08
N ALA A 107 24.64 17.18 3.79
CA ALA A 107 24.29 18.10 2.71
C ALA A 107 24.29 17.43 1.33
N SER A 108 25.24 16.53 1.06
CA SER A 108 25.28 15.77 -0.19
C SER A 108 24.11 14.79 -0.31
N LEU A 109 23.73 14.12 0.77
CA LEU A 109 22.57 13.23 0.81
C LEU A 109 21.28 14.02 0.64
N ALA A 110 21.17 15.20 1.25
CA ALA A 110 20.03 16.09 1.07
C ALA A 110 19.87 16.50 -0.40
N ALA A 111 20.96 16.96 -1.03
CA ALA A 111 20.97 17.35 -2.43
C ALA A 111 20.61 16.19 -3.36
N LEU A 112 21.18 15.01 -3.12
CA LEU A 112 20.86 13.80 -3.88
C LEU A 112 19.40 13.39 -3.72
N SER A 113 18.87 13.44 -2.49
CA SER A 113 17.47 13.10 -2.21
C SER A 113 16.50 14.06 -2.91
N ILE A 114 16.79 15.37 -2.88
CA ILE A 114 16.00 16.39 -3.61
C ILE A 114 16.06 16.12 -5.10
N ALA A 115 17.24 15.90 -5.67
CA ALA A 115 17.41 15.64 -7.10
C ALA A 115 16.62 14.41 -7.55
N LEU A 116 16.73 13.30 -6.83
CA LEU A 116 15.97 12.08 -7.12
C LEU A 116 14.46 12.29 -7.00
N LEU A 117 14.01 13.00 -5.97
CA LEU A 117 12.59 13.31 -5.78
C LEU A 117 12.06 14.19 -6.93
N SER A 118 12.81 15.22 -7.34
CA SER A 118 12.45 16.09 -8.45
C SER A 118 12.37 15.33 -9.78
N ILE A 119 13.33 14.44 -10.06
CA ILE A 119 13.31 13.61 -11.27
C ILE A 119 12.10 12.67 -11.26
N ASN A 120 11.84 12.01 -10.13
CA ASN A 120 10.70 11.10 -9.99
C ASN A 120 9.37 11.84 -10.17
N LEU A 121 9.23 13.02 -9.55
CA LEU A 121 8.05 13.86 -9.69
C LEU A 121 7.84 14.32 -11.14
N ALA A 122 8.91 14.76 -11.82
CA ALA A 122 8.83 15.14 -13.23
C ALA A 122 8.42 13.96 -14.13
N ALA A 123 8.98 12.76 -13.90
CA ALA A 123 8.61 11.55 -14.60
C ALA A 123 7.15 11.14 -14.34
N ALA A 124 6.66 11.33 -13.11
CA ALA A 124 5.26 11.07 -12.76
C ALA A 124 4.30 12.04 -13.45
N ILE A 125 4.61 13.34 -13.45
CA ILE A 125 3.80 14.38 -14.12
C ILE A 125 3.74 14.14 -15.62
N THR A 126 4.88 13.87 -16.25
CA THR A 126 4.94 13.60 -17.70
C THR A 126 4.19 12.33 -18.09
N ARG A 127 4.18 11.32 -17.21
CA ARG A 127 3.38 10.11 -17.41
C ARG A 127 1.89 10.40 -17.29
N LEU A 128 1.48 11.18 -16.29
CA LEU A 128 0.09 11.58 -16.09
C LEU A 128 -0.44 12.42 -17.26
N ALA A 129 0.37 13.33 -17.80
CA ALA A 129 -0.02 14.18 -18.93
C ALA A 129 -0.13 13.44 -20.28
N ARG A 130 0.35 12.19 -20.36
CA ARG A 130 0.25 11.33 -21.55
C ARG A 130 -0.96 10.40 -21.52
N TRP A 131 -1.72 10.38 -20.42
CA TRP A 131 -3.00 9.69 -20.28
C TRP A 131 -4.15 10.66 -20.53
#